data_AF-A0A8T4J9P5-F1
#
_entry.id   AF-A0A8T4J9P5-F1
#
_cell.length_a   1.000
_cell.length_b   1.000
_cell.length_c   1.000
_cell.angle_alpha   90.00
_cell.angle_beta   90.00
_cell.angle_gamma   90.00
#
_symmetry.space_group_name_H-M   'P 1'
#
loop_
_entity.id
_entity.type
_entity.pdbx_description
1 polymer ?
#
loop_
_entity_poly.entity_id
_entity_poly.type
_entity_poly.pdbx_seq_one_letter_code
_entity_poly.pdbx_strand_id
1 'polypeptide(L)' 'AYIYQTNKDMTTGSVELENVKKRCLEYAVSLYKKEKLSLAKAAEIAELNLEQFISELKKRNIKIETDL' A
#
# COMPACT_ATOMS: atom_id res chain seq x y z
N ALA A 1 7.49 32.18 17.05
CA ALA A 1 6.98 30.86 17.43
C ALA A 1 5.98 30.42 16.37
N TYR A 2 6.29 29.39 15.59
CA TYR A 2 5.34 28.84 14.61
C TYR A 2 4.46 27.82 15.33
N ILE A 3 3.27 28.26 15.73
CA ILE A 3 2.29 27.40 16.39
C ILE A 3 1.65 26.59 15.27
N TYR A 4 2.03 25.31 15.16
CA TYR A 4 1.27 24.35 14.36
C TYR A 4 -0.06 24.12 15.07
N GLN A 5 -1.03 25.00 14.80
CA GLN A 5 -2.43 24.67 15.03
C GLN A 5 -2.79 23.59 14.01
N THR A 6 -2.55 22.33 14.36
CA THR A 6 -3.01 21.19 13.58
C THR A 6 -4.52 21.14 13.72
N ASN A 7 -5.13 21.64 12.64
CA ASN A 7 -6.55 21.83 12.41
C ASN A 7 -7.37 20.61 12.86
N LYS A 8 -8.43 20.92 13.59
CA LYS A 8 -9.48 20.00 14.06
C LYS A 8 -10.49 19.68 12.93
N ASP A 9 -10.08 19.88 11.68
CA ASP A 9 -10.88 19.81 10.45
C ASP A 9 -10.32 18.81 9.41
N MET A 10 -9.47 17.86 9.83
CA MET A 10 -8.87 16.84 8.95
C MET A 10 -9.57 15.47 9.02
N THR A 11 -10.83 15.42 9.45
CA THR A 11 -11.45 14.17 9.94
C THR A 11 -12.29 13.40 8.94
N THR A 12 -12.58 13.92 7.74
CA THR A 12 -13.40 13.17 6.75
C THR A 12 -12.58 12.71 5.55
N GLY A 13 -11.90 13.62 4.82
CA GLY A 13 -11.16 13.26 3.60
C GLY A 13 -9.94 12.35 3.83
N SER A 14 -9.24 12.49 4.96
CA SER A 14 -8.04 11.69 5.27
C SER A 14 -8.38 10.24 5.62
N VAL A 15 -9.55 10.00 6.24
CA VAL A 15 -10.02 8.65 6.56
C VAL A 15 -10.44 7.91 5.29
N GLU A 16 -11.10 8.60 4.37
CA GLU A 16 -11.48 8.04 3.08
C GLU A 16 -10.25 7.68 2.22
N LEU A 17 -9.26 8.57 2.16
CA LEU A 17 -7.99 8.31 1.47
C LEU A 17 -7.23 7.12 2.07
N GLU A 18 -7.19 6.98 3.40
CA GLU A 18 -6.54 5.84 4.05
C GLU A 18 -7.26 4.52 3.75
N ASN A 19 -8.60 4.54 3.73
CA ASN A 19 -9.41 3.37 3.40
C ASN A 19 -9.23 2.93 1.94
N VAL A 20 -9.14 3.89 1.01
CA VAL A 20 -8.87 3.60 -0.41
C VAL A 20 -7.48 2.96 -0.57
N LYS A 21 -6.45 3.53 0.06
CA LYS A 21 -5.09 2.97 0.03
C LYS A 21 -5.02 1.55 0.59
N LYS A 22 -5.72 1.29 1.71
CA LYS A 22 -5.80 -0.07 2.28
C LYS A 22 -6.43 -1.05 1.30
N ARG A 23 -7.54 -0.69 0.65
CA ARG A 23 -8.21 -1.54 -0.35
C ARG A 23 -7.33 -1.81 -1.57
N CYS A 24 -6.64 -0.79 -2.09
CA CYS A 24 -5.70 -0.96 -3.21
C CYS A 24 -4.56 -1.91 -2.85
N LEU A 25 -3.99 -1.77 -1.65
CA LEU A 25 -2.94 -2.65 -1.16
C LEU A 25 -3.44 -4.09 -1.01
N GLU A 26 -4.62 -4.30 -0.40
CA GLU A 26 -5.19 -5.65 -0.25
C GLU A 26 -5.50 -6.31 -1.60
N TYR A 27 -5.99 -5.52 -2.57
CA TYR A 27 -6.25 -5.97 -3.92
C TYR A 27 -4.95 -6.35 -4.65
N ALA A 28 -3.93 -5.49 -4.61
CA ALA A 28 -2.62 -5.75 -5.18
C ALA A 28 -1.94 -6.99 -4.57
N VAL A 29 -2.01 -7.14 -3.24
CA VAL A 29 -1.50 -8.33 -2.54
C VAL A 29 -2.26 -9.59 -2.94
N SER A 30 -3.58 -9.51 -3.08
CA SER A 30 -4.42 -10.65 -3.50
C SER A 30 -4.13 -11.06 -4.95
N LEU A 31 -3.85 -10.10 -5.82
CA LEU A 31 -3.46 -10.34 -7.20
C LEU A 31 -2.06 -10.96 -7.31
N TYR A 32 -1.11 -10.46 -6.52
CA TYR A 32 0.24 -11.00 -6.41
C TYR A 32 0.22 -12.46 -5.92
N LYS A 33 -0.55 -12.75 -4.85
CA LYS A 33 -0.73 -14.11 -4.31
C LYS A 33 -1.36 -15.11 -5.28
N LYS A 34 -2.15 -14.63 -6.24
CA LYS A 34 -2.77 -15.48 -7.27
C LYS A 34 -1.84 -15.72 -8.46
N GLU A 35 -0.57 -15.30 -8.37
CA GLU A 35 0.47 -15.37 -9.42
C GLU A 35 0.07 -14.68 -10.72
N LYS A 36 -0.95 -13.82 -10.69
CA LYS A 36 -1.47 -13.17 -11.89
C LYS A 36 -0.68 -11.93 -12.30
N LEU A 37 0.17 -11.41 -11.42
CA LEU A 37 0.87 -10.14 -11.60
C LEU A 37 2.28 -10.17 -11.03
N SER A 38 3.22 -9.55 -11.76
CA SER A 38 4.58 -9.31 -11.29
C SER A 38 4.59 -8.32 -10.13
N LEU A 39 5.64 -8.41 -9.31
CA LEU A 39 5.93 -7.53 -8.18
C LEU A 39 5.81 -6.04 -8.52
N ALA A 40 6.34 -5.63 -9.68
CA ALA A 40 6.29 -4.26 -10.17
C ALA A 40 4.86 -3.79 -10.47
N LYS A 41 4.07 -4.59 -11.21
CA LYS A 41 2.67 -4.25 -11.50
C LYS A 41 1.81 -4.21 -10.24
N ALA A 42 2.06 -5.09 -9.29
CA ALA A 42 1.35 -5.08 -8.01
C ALA A 42 1.67 -3.81 -7.20
N ALA A 43 2.93 -3.36 -7.23
CA ALA A 43 3.34 -2.11 -6.60
C ALA A 43 2.67 -0.88 -7.25
N GLU A 44 2.59 -0.84 -8.59
CA GLU A 44 1.88 0.21 -9.33
C GLU A 44 0.39 0.28 -8.96
N ILE A 45 -0.30 -0.86 -8.86
CA ILE A 45 -1.72 -0.92 -8.46
C ILE A 45 -1.94 -0.43 -7.02
N ALA A 46 -0.95 -0.66 -6.14
CA ALA A 46 -1.00 -0.18 -4.77
C ALA A 46 -0.58 1.30 -4.64
N GLU A 47 -0.19 1.97 -5.74
CA GLU A 47 0.45 3.28 -5.73
C GLU A 47 1.64 3.35 -4.76
N LEU A 48 2.39 2.24 -4.68
CA LEU A 48 3.58 2.10 -3.85
C LEU A 48 4.81 1.88 -4.71
N ASN A 49 5.96 2.32 -4.21
CA ASN A 49 7.23 1.93 -4.80
C ASN A 49 7.50 0.45 -4.53
N LEU A 50 8.30 -0.19 -5.40
CA LEU A 50 8.63 -1.60 -5.30
C LEU A 50 9.14 -2.00 -3.91
N GLU A 51 10.05 -1.21 -3.33
CA GLU A 51 10.58 -1.44 -1.99
C GLU A 51 9.52 -1.35 -0.89
N GLN A 52 8.59 -0.40 -1.00
CA GLN A 52 7.49 -0.25 -0.05
C GLN A 52 6.54 -1.43 -0.13
N PHE A 53 6.23 -1.88 -1.35
CA PHE A 53 5.37 -3.04 -1.58
C PHE A 53 6.04 -4.33 -1.06
N ILE A 54 7.33 -4.52 -1.33
CA ILE A 54 8.13 -5.62 -0.77
C ILE A 54 8.11 -5.60 0.76
N SER A 55 8.25 -4.43 1.38
CA SER A 55 8.18 -4.27 2.83
C SER A 55 6.81 -4.68 3.38
N GLU A 56 5.72 -4.29 2.73
CA GLU A 56 4.36 -4.69 3.09
C GLU A 56 4.14 -6.20 2.93
N LEU A 57 4.66 -6.82 1.87
CA LEU A 57 4.63 -8.27 1.69
C LEU A 57 5.40 -9.00 2.81
N LYS A 58 6.60 -8.52 3.16
CA LYS A 58 7.41 -9.06 4.26
C LYS A 58 6.71 -8.96 5.60
N LYS A 59 6.11 -7.81 5.92
CA LYS A 59 5.29 -7.61 7.14
C LYS A 59 4.12 -8.59 7.21
N ARG A 60 3.53 -8.92 6.05
CA ARG A 60 2.41 -9.85 5.92
C ARG A 60 2.83 -11.32 5.81
N ASN A 61 4.12 -11.62 5.95
CA ASN A 61 4.70 -12.96 5.82
C ASN A 61 4.35 -13.64 4.47
N ILE A 62 4.23 -12.84 3.41
CA ILE A 62 3.93 -13.34 2.07
C ILE A 62 5.25 -13.69 1.41
N LYS A 63 5.40 -14.93 0.97
CA LYS A 63 6.56 -15.36 0.19
C LYS A 63 6.65 -14.55 -1.07
N ILE A 64 7.83 -13.97 -1.28
CA ILE A 64 8.15 -13.26 -2.50
C ILE A 64 8.81 -14.27 -3.40
N GLU A 65 8.07 -14.76 -4.39
CA GLU A 65 8.64 -15.57 -5.46
C GLU A 65 9.32 -14.61 -6.45
N THR A 66 10.59 -14.34 -6.18
CA THR A 66 11.50 -13.86 -7.21
C THR A 66 12.00 -15.08 -7.95
N ASP A 67 11.36 -15.40 -9.08
CA ASP A 67 11.99 -16.24 -10.10
C ASP A 67 13.21 -15.42 -10.59
N LEU A 68 14.40 -15.86 -10.17
CA LEU A 68 15.70 -15.24 -10.44
C LEU A 68 16.40 -16.04 -11.54
#